data_AF-A0A2V9LYG8-F1
#
_entry.id   AF-A0A2V9LYG8-F1
#
_cell.length_a   1.000
_cell.length_b   1.000
_cell.length_c   1.000
_cell.angle_alpha   90.00
_cell.angle_beta   90.00
_cell.angle_gamma   90.00
#
_symmetry.space_group_name_H-M   'P 1'
#
loop_
_entity.id
_entity.type
_entity.pdbx_description
1 polymer ?
#
loop_
_entity_poly.entity_id
_entity_poly.type
_entity_poly.pdbx_seq_one_letter_code
_entity_poly.pdbx_strand_id
1 'polypeptide(L)'
;MVESGPESAAVYLESPEDEYTGLTFSREVRIFARSSVARITHTVRNSSLRPVRWGIWQVSQQAADQPLRICTPARSFHKMFGDEDYPCARIDPQSGLWELDYCNRVAKFAVQSEKGWLATMKPADGVALVEKFPLFPEALYPDAAPVEVWVNGEGTFTAHGDKIRMEDNRDDCDPHVETEILSPVADLDPGEVYTFPITWQAASIKEAEISAVNHCGVIVRRLTAERSNRRWSVSGAYGLFYVGSLELVSIHRSGKALETVPLGEVSPLAPCSVNKVISSPQGIARISARLRSTDGQLLGTVDEVSLLS
;
A
#
# COMPACT_ATOMS: atom_id res chain seq x y z
N MET A 1 -25.80 1.38 7.21
CA MET A 1 -26.59 1.00 6.01
C MET A 1 -25.76 0.03 5.17
N VAL A 2 -26.39 -0.96 4.51
CA VAL A 2 -25.68 -1.94 3.67
C VAL A 2 -26.23 -1.87 2.25
N GLU A 3 -25.34 -1.80 1.27
CA GLU A 3 -25.64 -1.87 -0.16
C GLU A 3 -24.94 -3.12 -0.73
N SER A 4 -25.62 -3.92 -1.55
CA SER A 4 -24.98 -5.06 -2.21
C SER A 4 -25.50 -5.29 -3.62
N GLY A 5 -24.60 -5.73 -4.49
CA GLY A 5 -24.87 -6.08 -5.87
C GLY A 5 -23.86 -7.13 -6.38
N PRO A 6 -23.99 -7.56 -7.64
CA PRO A 6 -23.12 -8.62 -8.20
C PRO A 6 -21.63 -8.23 -8.27
N GLU A 7 -21.32 -6.94 -8.43
CA GLU A 7 -19.96 -6.45 -8.63
C GLU A 7 -19.32 -5.84 -7.37
N SER A 8 -20.12 -5.43 -6.38
CA SER A 8 -19.61 -4.85 -5.13
C SER A 8 -20.62 -4.92 -3.99
N ALA A 9 -20.12 -4.80 -2.76
CA ALA A 9 -20.92 -4.58 -1.57
C ALA A 9 -20.29 -3.48 -0.72
N ALA A 10 -21.11 -2.69 -0.04
CA ALA A 10 -20.66 -1.60 0.81
C ALA A 10 -21.41 -1.54 2.14
N VAL A 11 -20.70 -1.12 3.17
CA VAL A 11 -21.26 -0.77 4.48
C VAL A 11 -20.95 0.69 4.75
N TYR A 12 -21.99 1.43 5.12
CA TYR A 12 -21.90 2.82 5.55
C TYR A 12 -22.08 2.92 7.06
N LEU A 13 -21.14 3.61 7.68
CA LEU A 13 -21.03 3.89 9.11
C LEU A 13 -21.03 5.41 9.30
N GLU A 14 -21.74 5.90 10.30
CA GLU A 14 -21.76 7.31 10.68
C GLU A 14 -21.68 7.40 12.20
N SER A 15 -20.83 8.27 12.72
CA SER A 15 -20.73 8.56 14.15
C SER A 15 -21.85 9.52 14.58
N PRO A 16 -22.17 9.61 15.88
CA PRO A 16 -22.81 10.80 16.39
C PRO A 16 -21.92 12.05 16.16
N GLU A 17 -22.49 13.24 16.36
CA GLU A 17 -21.71 14.46 16.49
C GLU A 17 -20.79 14.36 17.72
N ASP A 18 -19.51 14.66 17.52
CA ASP A 18 -18.54 14.73 18.61
C ASP A 18 -18.77 16.01 19.43
N GLU A 19 -19.08 15.89 20.71
CA GLU A 19 -19.46 17.03 21.56
C GLU A 19 -18.35 18.07 21.72
N TYR A 20 -17.09 17.67 21.57
CA TYR A 20 -15.94 18.55 21.76
C TYR A 20 -15.63 19.36 20.49
N THR A 21 -15.47 18.68 19.37
CA THR A 21 -15.09 19.27 18.08
C THR A 21 -16.29 19.77 17.28
N GLY A 22 -17.47 19.15 17.45
CA GLY A 22 -18.66 19.36 16.63
C GLY A 22 -18.55 18.73 15.24
N LEU A 23 -17.67 17.74 15.07
CA LEU A 23 -17.49 17.00 13.83
C LEU A 23 -18.36 15.74 13.82
N THR A 24 -18.88 15.39 12.64
CA THR A 24 -19.51 14.10 12.38
C THR A 24 -18.64 13.32 11.38
N PHE A 25 -18.28 12.09 11.75
CA PHE A 25 -17.48 11.22 10.89
C PHE A 25 -18.38 10.20 10.22
N SER A 26 -18.10 9.94 8.94
CA SER A 26 -18.68 8.83 8.22
C SER A 26 -17.63 8.05 7.46
N ARG A 27 -17.91 6.77 7.26
CA ARG A 27 -17.05 5.83 6.57
C ARG A 27 -17.88 4.93 5.68
N GLU A 28 -17.56 4.90 4.40
CA GLU A 28 -17.98 3.83 3.51
C GLU A 28 -16.85 2.82 3.37
N VAL A 29 -17.13 1.54 3.62
CA VAL A 29 -16.22 0.44 3.29
C VAL A 29 -16.86 -0.37 2.16
N ARG A 30 -16.21 -0.43 0.99
CA ARG A 30 -16.70 -1.11 -0.20
C ARG A 30 -15.72 -2.17 -0.69
N ILE A 31 -16.21 -3.38 -0.92
CA ILE A 31 -15.45 -4.50 -1.49
C ILE A 31 -15.92 -4.78 -2.91
N PHE A 32 -15.03 -5.30 -3.76
CA PHE A 32 -15.31 -5.55 -5.17
C PHE A 32 -15.17 -7.03 -5.51
N ALA A 33 -16.12 -7.55 -6.27
CA ALA A 33 -16.07 -8.93 -6.77
C ALA A 33 -14.78 -9.18 -7.56
N ARG A 34 -14.29 -10.43 -7.54
CA ARG A 34 -13.11 -10.86 -8.30
C ARG A 34 -11.84 -10.03 -8.01
N SER A 35 -11.72 -9.50 -6.80
CA SER A 35 -10.55 -8.75 -6.35
C SER A 35 -10.31 -8.93 -4.85
N SER A 36 -9.13 -8.52 -4.38
CA SER A 36 -8.81 -8.36 -2.96
C SER A 36 -8.91 -6.91 -2.50
N VAL A 37 -9.62 -6.07 -3.26
CA VAL A 37 -9.66 -4.62 -3.07
C VAL A 37 -10.82 -4.25 -2.14
N ALA A 38 -10.50 -3.50 -1.09
CA ALA A 38 -11.45 -2.78 -0.26
C ALA A 38 -11.17 -1.28 -0.35
N ARG A 39 -12.16 -0.49 -0.77
CA ARG A 39 -12.09 0.97 -0.74
C ARG A 39 -12.73 1.47 0.55
N ILE A 40 -12.01 2.34 1.25
CA ILE A 40 -12.45 2.95 2.49
C ILE A 40 -12.52 4.46 2.24
N THR A 41 -13.72 5.01 2.24
CA THR A 41 -13.92 6.46 2.03
C THR A 41 -14.24 7.08 3.37
N HIS A 42 -13.29 7.83 3.92
CA HIS A 42 -13.48 8.61 5.13
C HIS A 42 -14.06 9.98 4.77
N THR A 43 -15.08 10.41 5.48
CA THR A 43 -15.65 11.74 5.31
C THR A 43 -15.91 12.36 6.68
N VAL A 44 -15.47 13.59 6.85
CA VAL A 44 -15.78 14.40 8.04
C VAL A 44 -16.64 15.58 7.63
N ARG A 45 -17.65 15.90 8.44
CA ARG A 45 -18.50 17.08 8.30
C ARG A 45 -18.36 17.95 9.53
N ASN A 46 -18.21 19.26 9.34
CA ASN A 46 -18.36 20.21 10.44
C ASN A 46 -19.85 20.47 10.68
N SER A 47 -20.39 19.89 11.75
CA SER A 47 -21.80 20.05 12.15
C SER A 47 -21.98 21.22 13.13
N SER A 48 -20.89 21.82 13.59
CA SER A 48 -20.90 22.95 14.52
C SER A 48 -21.20 24.29 13.83
N LEU A 49 -21.43 25.33 14.62
CA LEU A 49 -21.61 26.71 14.16
C LEU A 49 -20.29 27.51 14.08
N ARG A 50 -19.13 26.87 14.23
CA ARG A 50 -17.81 27.53 14.17
C ARG A 50 -16.89 26.82 13.18
N PRO A 51 -15.87 27.50 12.61
CA PRO A 51 -14.84 26.83 11.84
C PRO A 51 -14.06 25.81 12.68
N VAL A 52 -13.70 24.69 12.07
CA VAL A 52 -12.91 23.61 12.69
C VAL A 52 -11.74 23.25 11.79
N ARG A 53 -10.57 23.03 12.39
CA ARG A 53 -9.36 22.59 11.68
C ARG A 53 -9.05 21.14 12.04
N TRP A 54 -9.02 20.24 11.05
CA TRP A 54 -8.92 18.80 11.32
C TRP A 54 -8.24 18.01 10.19
N GLY A 55 -7.55 16.92 10.56
CA GLY A 55 -7.01 15.92 9.62
C GLY A 55 -7.62 14.54 9.89
N ILE A 56 -7.90 13.78 8.84
CA ILE A 56 -8.39 12.41 8.96
C ILE A 56 -7.19 11.48 9.21
N TRP A 57 -7.33 10.61 10.20
CA TRP A 57 -6.32 9.62 10.57
C TRP A 57 -6.93 8.22 10.47
N GLN A 58 -6.41 7.41 9.56
CA GLN A 58 -6.79 6.00 9.42
C GLN A 58 -5.70 5.13 10.04
N VAL A 59 -6.10 4.29 11.00
CA VAL A 59 -5.20 3.37 11.70
C VAL A 59 -5.57 1.94 11.30
N SER A 60 -4.57 1.13 10.98
CA SER A 60 -4.68 -0.31 10.81
C SER A 60 -3.72 -1.01 11.77
N GLN A 61 -4.18 -2.07 12.42
CA GLN A 61 -3.36 -2.86 13.35
C GLN A 61 -3.02 -4.21 12.72
N GLN A 62 -1.73 -4.56 12.78
CA GLN A 62 -1.19 -5.80 12.22
C GLN A 62 -0.53 -6.59 13.33
N ALA A 63 -0.97 -7.83 13.56
CA ALA A 63 -0.33 -8.73 14.51
C ALA A 63 1.13 -8.98 14.09
N ALA A 64 2.04 -8.85 15.05
CA ALA A 64 3.48 -9.05 14.91
C ALA A 64 3.96 -10.29 15.69
N ASP A 65 3.09 -11.30 15.77
CA ASP A 65 3.33 -12.64 16.31
C ASP A 65 4.31 -13.47 15.45
N GLN A 66 4.54 -13.02 14.22
CA GLN A 66 5.46 -13.57 13.24
C GLN A 66 6.30 -12.43 12.64
N PRO A 67 7.40 -12.74 11.91
CA PRO A 67 8.16 -11.71 11.19
C PRO A 67 7.22 -10.83 10.36
N LEU A 68 7.29 -9.53 10.60
CA LEU A 68 6.48 -8.52 9.93
C LEU A 68 7.43 -7.46 9.37
N ARG A 69 7.22 -7.12 8.11
CA ARG A 69 7.96 -6.06 7.43
C ARG A 69 7.00 -5.01 6.92
N ILE A 70 7.38 -3.75 7.02
CA ILE A 70 6.67 -2.61 6.43
C ILE A 70 7.60 -1.90 5.47
N CYS A 71 7.07 -1.44 4.34
CA CYS A 71 7.81 -0.54 3.47
C CYS A 71 6.93 0.50 2.78
N THR A 72 7.51 1.67 2.51
CA THR A 72 6.93 2.73 1.66
C THR A 72 8.07 3.53 1.03
N PRO A 73 7.93 4.07 -0.20
CA PRO A 73 8.92 4.99 -0.77
C PRO A 73 9.00 6.23 0.10
N ALA A 74 10.20 6.62 0.53
CA ALA A 74 10.34 7.74 1.44
C ALA A 74 11.63 8.50 1.21
N ARG A 75 11.55 9.82 1.40
CA ARG A 75 12.70 10.72 1.34
C ARG A 75 13.46 10.76 2.65
N SER A 76 12.73 10.72 3.76
CA SER A 76 13.26 10.75 5.12
C SER A 76 12.25 10.18 6.10
N PHE A 77 12.70 9.91 7.32
CA PHE A 77 11.85 9.55 8.45
C PHE A 77 12.49 10.05 9.74
N HIS A 78 11.70 10.17 10.79
CA HIS A 78 12.23 10.44 12.13
C HIS A 78 11.43 9.68 13.19
N LYS A 79 12.11 9.37 14.30
CA LYS A 79 11.51 8.69 15.44
C LYS A 79 10.85 9.72 16.35
N MET A 80 9.53 9.60 16.54
CA MET A 80 8.71 10.44 17.41
C MET A 80 8.69 9.92 18.85
N PHE A 81 8.56 8.60 19.02
CA PHE A 81 8.56 7.93 20.33
C PHE A 81 9.52 6.74 20.37
N GLY A 82 9.92 6.37 21.59
CA GLY A 82 10.92 5.34 21.89
C GLY A 82 12.25 5.97 22.30
N ASP A 83 12.61 5.83 23.58
CA ASP A 83 13.84 6.38 24.13
C ASP A 83 15.08 5.70 23.52
N GLU A 84 14.98 4.39 23.27
CA GLU A 84 16.05 3.57 22.69
C GLU A 84 16.07 3.61 21.16
N ASP A 85 17.25 3.44 20.57
CA ASP A 85 17.39 3.30 19.13
C ASP A 85 16.65 2.06 18.60
N TYR A 86 16.09 2.20 17.39
CA TYR A 86 15.39 1.12 16.71
C TYR A 86 16.20 0.70 15.46
N PRO A 87 17.03 -0.34 15.57
CA PRO A 87 18.00 -0.68 14.51
C PRO A 87 17.35 -1.25 13.24
N CYS A 88 16.07 -1.61 13.31
CA CYS A 88 15.35 -2.30 12.26
C CYS A 88 14.55 -1.36 11.35
N ALA A 89 14.75 -0.04 11.44
CA ALA A 89 14.14 0.96 10.55
C ALA A 89 15.22 1.71 9.76
N ARG A 90 15.10 1.77 8.42
CA ARG A 90 16.10 2.42 7.54
C ARG A 90 15.48 2.83 6.21
N ILE A 91 16.16 3.70 5.47
CA ILE A 91 15.90 3.88 4.04
C ILE A 91 16.98 3.10 3.27
N ASP A 92 16.57 2.18 2.41
CA ASP A 92 17.49 1.51 1.50
C ASP A 92 17.89 2.48 0.36
N PRO A 93 19.17 2.85 0.23
CA PRO A 93 19.63 3.79 -0.80
C PRO A 93 19.46 3.28 -2.23
N GLN A 94 19.31 1.97 -2.46
CA GLN A 94 19.13 1.41 -3.80
C GLN A 94 17.68 1.48 -4.27
N SER A 95 16.74 1.07 -3.42
CA SER A 95 15.32 1.07 -3.75
C SER A 95 14.62 2.41 -3.47
N GLY A 96 15.17 3.23 -2.56
CA GLY A 96 14.51 4.44 -2.05
C GLY A 96 13.32 4.14 -1.14
N LEU A 97 13.20 2.90 -0.66
CA LEU A 97 12.15 2.49 0.26
C LEU A 97 12.62 2.69 1.70
N TRP A 98 11.77 3.32 2.51
CA TRP A 98 11.83 3.14 3.95
C TRP A 98 11.32 1.74 4.28
N GLU A 99 12.08 1.02 5.10
CA GLU A 99 11.82 -0.35 5.52
C GLU A 99 11.86 -0.41 7.04
N LEU A 100 10.88 -1.12 7.61
CA LEU A 100 10.84 -1.48 9.01
C LEU A 100 10.64 -2.99 9.13
N ASP A 101 11.59 -3.67 9.77
CA ASP A 101 11.42 -5.03 10.25
C ASP A 101 10.96 -4.97 11.71
N TYR A 102 9.88 -5.66 12.06
CA TYR A 102 9.42 -5.69 13.44
C TYR A 102 10.48 -6.31 14.35
N CYS A 103 10.93 -5.55 15.33
CA CYS A 103 11.54 -6.05 16.56
C CYS A 103 10.74 -5.55 17.76
N ASN A 104 10.72 -6.37 18.81
CA ASN A 104 9.97 -6.15 20.06
C ASN A 104 10.57 -4.97 20.86
N ARG A 105 10.38 -3.76 20.36
CA ARG A 105 10.84 -2.51 20.96
C ARG A 105 9.84 -1.41 20.66
N VAL A 106 9.43 -0.65 21.68
CA VAL A 106 8.52 0.48 21.46
C VAL A 106 9.18 1.54 20.58
N ALA A 107 8.48 1.97 19.53
CA ALA A 107 8.88 3.09 18.71
C ALA A 107 7.68 3.70 17.99
N LYS A 108 7.78 4.99 17.65
CA LYS A 108 6.88 5.62 16.69
C LYS A 108 7.70 6.35 15.64
N PHE A 109 7.35 6.21 14.37
CA PHE A 109 8.02 6.90 13.27
C PHE A 109 7.03 7.74 12.49
N ALA A 110 7.45 8.96 12.12
CA ALA A 110 6.84 9.76 11.07
C ALA A 110 7.68 9.64 9.79
N VAL A 111 7.05 9.23 8.69
CA VAL A 111 7.70 8.86 7.43
C VAL A 111 7.27 9.82 6.31
N GLN A 112 8.25 10.51 5.72
CA GLN A 112 8.04 11.41 4.58
C GLN A 112 7.90 10.60 3.30
N SER A 113 6.72 10.02 3.10
CA SER A 113 6.44 9.19 1.93
C SER A 113 6.47 10.00 0.63
N GLU A 114 7.09 9.44 -0.42
CA GLU A 114 7.17 10.06 -1.75
C GLU A 114 6.10 9.53 -2.71
N LYS A 115 5.40 8.46 -2.34
CA LYS A 115 4.32 7.87 -3.14
C LYS A 115 3.18 7.41 -2.24
N GLY A 116 1.95 7.55 -2.71
CA GLY A 116 0.74 7.20 -1.97
C GLY A 116 0.48 5.70 -1.79
N TRP A 117 1.44 4.96 -1.24
CA TRP A 117 1.27 3.57 -0.83
C TRP A 117 2.19 3.18 0.33
N LEU A 118 1.70 2.30 1.19
CA LEU A 118 2.45 1.58 2.20
C LEU A 118 2.11 0.09 2.09
N ALA A 119 3.10 -0.77 2.28
CA ALA A 119 2.90 -2.21 2.24
C ALA A 119 3.38 -2.86 3.54
N THR A 120 2.56 -3.75 4.09
CA THR A 120 2.90 -4.65 5.19
C THR A 120 3.00 -6.06 4.64
N MET A 121 4.08 -6.76 4.94
CA MET A 121 4.35 -8.13 4.49
C MET A 121 4.47 -9.05 5.69
N LYS A 122 3.83 -10.21 5.59
CA LYS A 122 4.03 -11.36 6.49
C LYS A 122 4.72 -12.46 5.69
N PRO A 123 6.07 -12.56 5.74
CA PRO A 123 6.84 -13.48 4.89
C PRO A 123 6.47 -14.95 5.13
N ALA A 124 6.15 -15.31 6.37
CA ALA A 124 5.74 -16.67 6.74
C ALA A 124 4.40 -17.07 6.12
N ASP A 125 3.47 -16.13 6.00
CA ASP A 125 2.16 -16.35 5.36
C ASP A 125 2.22 -16.19 3.83
N GLY A 126 3.29 -15.58 3.30
CA GLY A 126 3.40 -15.24 1.89
C GLY A 126 2.35 -14.23 1.44
N VAL A 127 2.01 -13.25 2.27
CA VAL A 127 0.98 -12.23 1.98
C VAL A 127 1.55 -10.82 2.14
N ALA A 128 1.15 -9.94 1.22
CA ALA A 128 1.29 -8.50 1.36
C ALA A 128 -0.08 -7.83 1.45
N LEU A 129 -0.24 -6.94 2.43
CA LEU A 129 -1.32 -5.95 2.49
C LEU A 129 -0.76 -4.60 2.07
N VAL A 130 -1.45 -3.93 1.17
CA VAL A 130 -1.11 -2.59 0.69
C VAL A 130 -2.22 -1.62 1.06
N GLU A 131 -1.84 -0.50 1.63
CA GLU A 131 -2.69 0.66 1.83
C GLU A 131 -2.28 1.75 0.84
N LYS A 132 -3.19 2.14 -0.05
CA LYS A 132 -2.98 3.23 -1.00
C LYS A 132 -3.80 4.44 -0.64
N PHE A 133 -3.22 5.61 -0.80
CA PHE A 133 -3.82 6.87 -0.40
C PHE A 133 -3.40 8.01 -1.34
N PRO A 134 -4.22 9.06 -1.50
CA PRO A 134 -3.79 10.29 -2.13
C PRO A 134 -2.67 10.94 -1.32
N LEU A 135 -1.58 11.30 -2.00
CA LEU A 135 -0.46 12.02 -1.40
C LEU A 135 -0.43 13.45 -1.96
N PHE A 136 -0.34 14.42 -1.06
CA PHE A 136 -0.26 15.85 -1.35
C PHE A 136 1.06 16.41 -0.80
N PRO A 137 2.16 16.43 -1.57
CA PRO A 137 3.49 16.70 -1.04
C PRO A 137 3.67 18.06 -0.34
N GLU A 138 2.93 19.08 -0.78
CA GLU A 138 3.05 20.45 -0.27
C GLU A 138 1.99 20.80 0.79
N ALA A 139 1.17 19.83 1.18
CA ALA A 139 0.10 20.06 2.14
C ALA A 139 0.62 19.90 3.58
N LEU A 140 -0.06 20.56 4.53
CA LEU A 140 0.25 20.38 5.94
C LEU A 140 -0.38 19.08 6.44
N TYR A 141 0.43 18.18 6.98
CA TYR A 141 -0.04 16.98 7.68
C TYR A 141 0.07 17.14 9.19
N PRO A 142 -0.74 16.40 9.97
CA PRO A 142 -0.40 16.14 11.36
C PRO A 142 1.02 15.57 11.46
N ASP A 143 1.76 15.96 12.49
CA ASP A 143 3.15 15.56 12.77
C ASP A 143 4.12 15.70 11.58
N ALA A 144 3.77 16.59 10.65
CA ALA A 144 4.46 16.90 9.41
C ALA A 144 4.64 15.71 8.45
N ALA A 145 3.98 14.57 8.62
CA ALA A 145 4.15 13.40 7.75
C ALA A 145 2.81 12.74 7.34
N PRO A 146 2.71 12.18 6.12
CA PRO A 146 1.50 11.49 5.65
C PRO A 146 1.36 10.07 6.19
N VAL A 147 2.43 9.50 6.74
CA VAL A 147 2.51 8.13 7.22
C VAL A 147 3.17 8.13 8.58
N GLU A 148 2.53 7.45 9.52
CA GLU A 148 3.10 7.12 10.81
C GLU A 148 3.09 5.60 11.02
N VAL A 149 4.04 5.12 11.81
CA VAL A 149 4.11 3.71 12.21
C VAL A 149 4.39 3.63 13.69
N TRP A 150 3.45 3.07 14.44
CA TRP A 150 3.61 2.77 15.86
C TRP A 150 3.94 1.29 16.04
N VAL A 151 5.07 1.01 16.69
CA VAL A 151 5.53 -0.33 17.02
C VAL A 151 5.25 -0.59 18.49
N ASN A 152 4.40 -1.58 18.76
CA ASN A 152 4.23 -2.10 20.11
C ASN A 152 5.40 -3.05 20.44
N GLY A 153 6.05 -2.79 21.57
CA GLY A 153 7.07 -3.67 22.11
C GLY A 153 7.65 -3.14 23.42
N GLU A 154 8.65 -3.84 23.95
CA GLU A 154 9.29 -3.46 25.22
C GLU A 154 10.02 -2.11 25.12
N GLY A 155 9.96 -1.32 26.19
CA GLY A 155 10.85 -0.17 26.36
C GLY A 155 10.15 1.01 27.03
N THR A 156 10.72 2.20 26.84
CA THR A 156 10.15 3.43 27.41
C THR A 156 10.04 4.53 26.37
N PHE A 157 9.07 5.40 26.56
CA PHE A 157 8.91 6.64 25.79
C PHE A 157 8.27 7.71 26.68
N THR A 158 8.39 8.97 26.28
CA THR A 158 7.75 10.09 26.99
C THR A 158 6.61 10.64 26.17
N ALA A 159 5.40 10.70 26.75
CA ALA A 159 4.24 11.32 26.13
C ALA A 159 3.61 12.31 27.12
N HIS A 160 3.30 13.52 26.65
CA HIS A 160 2.72 14.60 27.47
C HIS A 160 3.48 14.93 28.77
N GLY A 161 4.80 14.66 28.80
CA GLY A 161 5.65 14.90 29.97
C GLY A 161 5.77 13.69 30.91
N ASP A 162 4.96 12.65 30.72
CA ASP A 162 4.99 11.44 31.52
C ASP A 162 5.86 10.37 30.84
N LYS A 163 6.73 9.73 31.63
CA LYS A 163 7.52 8.59 31.18
C LYS A 163 6.67 7.32 31.27
N ILE A 164 6.38 6.73 30.12
CA ILE A 164 5.61 5.50 29.98
C ILE A 164 6.59 4.34 29.79
N ARG A 165 6.34 3.24 30.50
CA ARG A 165 7.06 1.99 30.34
C ARG A 165 6.10 0.96 29.73
N MET A 166 6.54 0.34 28.64
CA MET A 166 5.87 -0.80 28.02
C MET A 166 6.62 -2.06 28.39
N GLU A 167 5.89 -3.02 28.95
CA GLU A 167 6.40 -4.34 29.29
C GLU A 167 6.01 -5.33 28.20
N ASP A 168 6.85 -6.33 27.94
CA ASP A 168 6.49 -7.48 27.09
C ASP A 168 5.58 -8.43 27.89
N ASN A 169 4.32 -8.01 28.08
CA ASN A 169 3.30 -8.83 28.72
C ASN A 169 2.28 -9.31 27.69
N ARG A 170 2.56 -10.48 27.11
CA ARG A 170 1.70 -11.11 26.10
C ARG A 170 0.34 -11.57 26.63
N ASP A 171 0.18 -11.65 27.95
CA ASP A 171 -1.13 -11.93 28.55
C ASP A 171 -2.04 -10.69 28.54
N ASP A 172 -1.48 -9.49 28.35
CA ASP A 172 -2.20 -8.20 28.37
C ASP A 172 -2.35 -7.60 26.96
N CYS A 173 -1.31 -7.69 26.12
CA CYS A 173 -1.36 -7.18 24.75
C CYS A 173 -0.47 -8.00 23.81
N ASP A 174 -1.05 -8.51 22.71
CA ASP A 174 -0.28 -9.18 21.67
C ASP A 174 0.63 -8.18 20.93
N PRO A 175 1.87 -8.58 20.57
CA PRO A 175 2.75 -7.81 19.70
C PRO A 175 2.02 -7.36 18.43
N HIS A 176 2.10 -6.06 18.13
CA HIS A 176 1.49 -5.51 16.93
C HIS A 176 2.22 -4.27 16.41
N VAL A 177 1.90 -3.92 15.17
CA VAL A 177 2.28 -2.65 14.57
C VAL A 177 1.03 -1.94 14.08
N GLU A 178 0.94 -0.67 14.36
CA GLU A 178 -0.04 0.25 13.80
C GLU A 178 0.56 0.94 12.58
N THR A 179 -0.12 0.82 11.44
CA THR A 179 0.12 1.67 10.28
C THR A 179 -0.92 2.77 10.29
N GLU A 180 -0.43 3.99 10.13
CA GLU A 180 -1.23 5.19 10.28
C GLU A 180 -1.12 6.01 9.01
N ILE A 181 -2.23 6.19 8.31
CA ILE A 181 -2.31 7.00 7.09
C ILE A 181 -3.07 8.27 7.41
N LEU A 182 -2.41 9.42 7.23
CA LEU A 182 -2.91 10.71 7.60
C LEU A 182 -3.25 11.51 6.36
N SER A 183 -4.41 12.17 6.37
CA SER A 183 -4.74 13.19 5.38
C SER A 183 -4.03 14.51 5.73
N PRO A 184 -3.94 15.44 4.77
CA PRO A 184 -3.71 16.83 5.11
C PRO A 184 -4.74 17.35 6.11
N VAL A 185 -4.33 18.35 6.87
CA VAL A 185 -5.23 19.15 7.70
C VAL A 185 -6.06 20.06 6.80
N ALA A 186 -7.37 20.07 6.99
CA ALA A 186 -8.32 20.95 6.34
C ALA A 186 -8.93 21.94 7.34
N ASP A 187 -9.17 23.17 6.90
CA ASP A 187 -10.02 24.14 7.59
C ASP A 187 -11.46 23.99 7.03
N LEU A 188 -12.43 23.78 7.91
CA LEU A 188 -13.82 23.47 7.58
C LEU A 188 -14.75 24.52 8.19
N ASP A 189 -15.45 25.26 7.35
CA ASP A 189 -16.55 26.13 7.78
C ASP A 189 -17.79 25.32 8.21
N PRO A 190 -18.74 25.92 8.95
CA PRO A 190 -20.00 25.26 9.31
C PRO A 190 -20.70 24.62 8.11
N GLY A 191 -20.98 23.33 8.20
CA GLY A 191 -21.63 22.52 7.16
C GLY A 191 -20.68 21.93 6.10
N GLU A 192 -19.42 22.35 6.06
CA GLU A 192 -18.44 21.84 5.09
C GLU A 192 -18.05 20.39 5.34
N VAL A 193 -17.57 19.76 4.27
CA VAL A 193 -17.26 18.34 4.20
C VAL A 193 -15.88 18.15 3.62
N TYR A 194 -15.10 17.25 4.22
CA TYR A 194 -13.80 16.84 3.73
C TYR A 194 -13.71 15.33 3.65
N THR A 195 -13.18 14.83 2.54
CA THR A 195 -13.15 13.40 2.20
C THR A 195 -11.74 12.95 1.88
N PHE A 196 -11.35 11.80 2.43
CA PHE A 196 -10.05 11.19 2.20
C PHE A 196 -10.22 9.68 1.93
N PRO A 197 -10.07 9.23 0.66
CA PRO A 197 -10.21 7.83 0.31
C PRO A 197 -8.91 7.06 0.51
N ILE A 198 -9.01 5.86 1.05
CA ILE A 198 -7.92 4.89 1.18
C ILE A 198 -8.35 3.59 0.48
N THR A 199 -7.41 2.85 -0.07
CA THR A 199 -7.67 1.52 -0.64
C THR A 199 -6.77 0.50 0.02
N TRP A 200 -7.38 -0.54 0.58
CA TRP A 200 -6.70 -1.74 1.05
C TRP A 200 -6.70 -2.79 -0.06
N GLN A 201 -5.55 -3.40 -0.31
CA GLN A 201 -5.38 -4.43 -1.33
C GLN A 201 -4.45 -5.52 -0.80
N ALA A 202 -4.84 -6.79 -0.91
CA ALA A 202 -4.01 -7.90 -0.45
C ALA A 202 -3.57 -8.79 -1.62
N ALA A 203 -2.38 -9.36 -1.56
CA ALA A 203 -1.95 -10.35 -2.55
C ALA A 203 -1.00 -11.38 -1.95
N SER A 204 -1.12 -12.63 -2.41
CA SER A 204 -0.09 -13.63 -2.18
C SER A 204 1.19 -13.27 -2.93
N ILE A 205 2.32 -13.36 -2.22
CA ILE A 205 3.66 -13.08 -2.69
C ILE A 205 4.59 -14.24 -2.33
N LYS A 206 5.65 -14.42 -3.12
CA LYS A 206 6.64 -15.49 -2.90
C LYS A 206 7.89 -15.00 -2.17
N GLU A 207 8.20 -13.72 -2.29
CA GLU A 207 9.42 -13.11 -1.76
C GLU A 207 8.98 -11.86 -0.98
N ALA A 208 9.60 -11.60 0.19
CA ALA A 208 9.22 -10.52 1.11
C ALA A 208 9.99 -9.22 0.84
N GLU A 209 10.23 -8.94 -0.44
CA GLU A 209 10.89 -7.73 -0.91
C GLU A 209 10.01 -7.12 -1.99
N ILE A 210 9.49 -5.93 -1.72
CA ILE A 210 8.64 -5.20 -2.66
C ILE A 210 9.52 -4.17 -3.36
N SER A 211 9.54 -4.19 -4.69
CA SER A 211 10.20 -3.16 -5.50
C SER A 211 9.28 -1.96 -5.76
N ALA A 212 7.99 -2.22 -5.99
CA ALA A 212 7.01 -1.19 -6.27
C ALA A 212 5.58 -1.71 -6.11
N VAL A 213 4.62 -0.79 -6.04
CA VAL A 213 3.19 -1.09 -6.05
C VAL A 213 2.50 -0.17 -7.06
N ASN A 214 1.53 -0.72 -7.79
CA ASN A 214 0.62 0.06 -8.63
C ASN A 214 -0.84 -0.35 -8.40
N HIS A 215 -1.74 -0.02 -9.31
CA HIS A 215 -3.16 -0.40 -9.15
C HIS A 215 -3.44 -1.86 -9.47
N CYS A 216 -2.58 -2.55 -10.22
CA CYS A 216 -2.75 -3.96 -10.61
C CYS A 216 -2.19 -4.94 -9.58
N GLY A 217 -1.10 -4.58 -8.90
CA GLY A 217 -0.43 -5.49 -7.98
C GLY A 217 0.79 -4.93 -7.26
N VAL A 218 1.38 -5.80 -6.46
CA VAL A 218 2.69 -5.68 -5.84
C VAL A 218 3.73 -6.25 -6.80
N ILE A 219 4.77 -5.47 -7.09
CA ILE A 219 5.93 -5.90 -7.88
C ILE A 219 7.03 -6.29 -6.91
N VAL A 220 7.27 -7.59 -6.83
CA VAL A 220 8.27 -8.20 -5.95
C VAL A 220 9.61 -8.21 -6.66
N ARG A 221 9.64 -8.74 -7.89
CA ARG A 221 10.78 -8.65 -8.81
C ARG A 221 10.38 -7.96 -10.09
N ARG A 222 11.11 -6.90 -10.44
CA ARG A 222 10.92 -6.15 -11.68
C ARG A 222 10.98 -7.04 -12.91
N LEU A 223 10.21 -6.69 -13.92
CA LEU A 223 10.28 -7.29 -15.24
C LEU A 223 11.67 -7.03 -15.81
N THR A 224 12.39 -8.09 -16.14
CA THR A 224 13.67 -8.02 -16.84
C THR A 224 13.56 -8.76 -18.14
N ALA A 225 14.35 -8.33 -19.12
CA ALA A 225 14.42 -8.97 -20.43
C ALA A 225 15.86 -9.01 -20.90
N GLU A 226 16.37 -10.21 -21.13
CA GLU A 226 17.72 -10.44 -21.62
C GLU A 226 17.67 -11.04 -23.01
N ARG A 227 18.45 -10.47 -23.93
CA ARG A 227 18.51 -10.96 -25.30
C ARG A 227 19.59 -12.03 -25.42
N SER A 228 19.21 -13.19 -25.92
CA SER A 228 20.14 -14.22 -26.39
C SER A 228 19.75 -14.60 -27.82
N ASN A 229 20.65 -14.33 -28.77
CA ASN A 229 20.39 -14.48 -30.20
C ASN A 229 19.15 -13.68 -30.68
N ARG A 230 18.13 -14.37 -31.20
CA ARG A 230 16.85 -13.81 -31.66
C ARG A 230 15.70 -14.05 -30.66
N ARG A 231 16.02 -14.37 -29.41
CA ARG A 231 15.04 -14.64 -28.36
C ARG A 231 15.28 -13.74 -27.16
N TRP A 232 14.21 -13.43 -26.46
CA TRP A 232 14.25 -12.68 -25.21
C TRP A 232 13.85 -13.62 -24.07
N SER A 233 14.74 -13.76 -23.08
CA SER A 233 14.41 -14.36 -21.80
C SER A 233 13.80 -13.27 -20.93
N VAL A 234 12.53 -13.44 -20.56
CA VAL A 234 11.76 -12.46 -19.80
C VAL A 234 11.42 -13.05 -18.44
N SER A 235 11.71 -12.31 -17.37
CA SER A 235 11.47 -12.75 -16.00
C SER A 235 10.88 -11.65 -15.12
N GLY A 236 10.11 -12.02 -14.09
CA GLY A 236 9.48 -11.10 -13.14
C GLY A 236 8.70 -11.85 -12.07
N ALA A 237 8.29 -11.17 -10.99
CA ALA A 237 7.45 -11.76 -9.94
C ALA A 237 6.51 -10.72 -9.32
N TYR A 238 5.24 -11.11 -9.15
CA TYR A 238 4.14 -10.22 -8.77
C TYR A 238 3.17 -10.89 -7.79
N GLY A 239 2.55 -10.09 -6.93
CA GLY A 239 1.27 -10.41 -6.30
C GLY A 239 0.18 -9.53 -6.93
N LEU A 240 -0.94 -10.09 -7.39
CA LEU A 240 -1.94 -9.37 -8.19
C LEU A 240 -3.24 -9.16 -7.40
N PHE A 241 -3.89 -8.00 -7.57
CA PHE A 241 -5.07 -7.63 -6.77
C PHE A 241 -6.41 -8.07 -7.38
N TYR A 242 -6.41 -8.62 -8.59
CA TYR A 242 -7.60 -9.02 -9.32
C TYR A 242 -7.49 -10.44 -9.85
N VAL A 243 -8.65 -11.09 -9.97
CA VAL A 243 -8.80 -12.32 -10.75
C VAL A 243 -8.89 -11.96 -12.23
N GLY A 244 -8.17 -12.67 -13.07
CA GLY A 244 -8.17 -12.45 -14.51
C GLY A 244 -7.02 -13.16 -15.20
N SER A 245 -6.51 -12.60 -16.29
CA SER A 245 -5.41 -13.18 -17.06
C SER A 245 -4.23 -12.22 -17.22
N LEU A 246 -3.02 -12.77 -17.20
CA LEU A 246 -1.79 -12.02 -17.43
C LEU A 246 -1.23 -12.33 -18.81
N GLU A 247 -0.72 -11.32 -19.50
CA GLU A 247 -0.08 -11.44 -20.81
C GLU A 247 1.22 -10.63 -20.88
N LEU A 248 2.19 -11.09 -21.67
CA LEU A 248 3.32 -10.28 -22.11
C LEU A 248 3.00 -9.66 -23.47
N VAL A 249 3.19 -8.35 -23.59
CA VAL A 249 3.05 -7.63 -24.86
C VAL A 249 4.38 -7.03 -25.28
N SER A 250 4.90 -7.48 -26.44
CA SER A 250 6.06 -6.85 -27.08
C SER A 250 5.62 -5.62 -27.87
N ILE A 251 6.28 -4.49 -27.67
CA ILE A 251 5.92 -3.21 -28.28
C ILE A 251 7.08 -2.71 -29.16
N HIS A 252 6.77 -2.41 -30.43
CA HIS A 252 7.72 -1.83 -31.37
C HIS A 252 8.07 -0.38 -31.00
N ARG A 253 9.22 0.13 -31.49
CA ARG A 253 9.60 1.55 -31.36
C ARG A 253 8.57 2.55 -31.91
N SER A 254 7.69 2.12 -32.81
CA SER A 254 6.58 2.93 -33.33
C SER A 254 5.33 2.93 -32.43
N GLY A 255 5.38 2.24 -31.28
CA GLY A 255 4.24 2.07 -30.35
C GLY A 255 3.28 0.93 -30.69
N LYS A 256 3.46 0.24 -31.82
CA LYS A 256 2.58 -0.87 -32.24
C LYS A 256 2.89 -2.15 -31.44
N ALA A 257 1.85 -2.83 -30.97
CA ALA A 257 1.98 -4.18 -30.41
C ALA A 257 2.41 -5.17 -31.50
N LEU A 258 3.46 -5.96 -31.24
CA LEU A 258 4.04 -6.92 -32.17
C LEU A 258 3.57 -8.34 -31.87
N GLU A 259 3.63 -8.73 -30.60
CA GLU A 259 3.34 -10.08 -30.13
C GLU A 259 2.66 -9.99 -28.77
N THR A 260 1.69 -10.86 -28.52
CA THR A 260 1.05 -11.06 -27.22
C THR A 260 1.20 -12.51 -26.83
N VAL A 261 1.84 -12.76 -25.68
CA VAL A 261 2.08 -14.10 -25.16
C VAL A 261 1.27 -14.28 -23.88
N PRO A 262 0.25 -15.15 -23.88
CA PRO A 262 -0.54 -15.40 -22.68
C PRO A 262 0.32 -16.10 -21.62
N LEU A 263 0.21 -15.63 -20.37
CA LEU A 263 0.87 -16.23 -19.22
C LEU A 263 -0.07 -17.12 -18.39
N GLY A 264 -1.38 -16.94 -18.56
CA GLY A 264 -2.42 -17.74 -17.93
C GLY A 264 -3.30 -16.93 -16.97
N GLU A 265 -4.20 -17.64 -16.29
CA GLU A 265 -5.07 -17.07 -15.27
C GLU A 265 -4.28 -16.74 -13.99
N VAL A 266 -4.72 -15.70 -13.30
CA VAL A 266 -4.11 -15.18 -12.08
C VAL A 266 -5.18 -14.82 -11.05
N SER A 267 -4.81 -14.80 -9.77
CA SER A 267 -5.69 -14.38 -8.69
C SER A 267 -4.89 -13.79 -7.52
N PRO A 268 -5.53 -13.04 -6.61
CA PRO A 268 -4.89 -12.56 -5.38
C PRO A 268 -4.44 -13.65 -4.42
N LEU A 269 -4.93 -14.88 -4.61
CA LEU A 269 -4.65 -16.02 -3.73
C LEU A 269 -3.41 -16.82 -4.15
N ALA A 270 -2.76 -16.44 -5.26
CA ALA A 270 -1.59 -17.15 -5.75
C ALA A 270 -0.53 -16.17 -6.26
N PRO A 271 0.76 -16.34 -5.87
CA PRO A 271 1.83 -15.52 -6.39
C PRO A 271 2.02 -15.81 -7.89
N CYS A 272 2.34 -14.76 -8.66
CA CYS A 272 2.56 -14.86 -10.09
C CYS A 272 4.05 -14.71 -10.42
N SER A 273 4.61 -15.63 -11.19
CA SER A 273 5.98 -15.55 -11.68
C SER A 273 6.02 -15.60 -13.20
N VAL A 274 6.82 -14.72 -13.79
CA VAL A 274 7.12 -14.72 -15.22
C VAL A 274 8.48 -15.36 -15.41
N ASN A 275 8.52 -16.38 -16.26
CA ASN A 275 9.74 -16.97 -16.80
C ASN A 275 9.40 -17.52 -18.18
N LYS A 276 9.61 -16.72 -19.22
CA LYS A 276 9.25 -17.05 -20.59
C LYS A 276 10.34 -16.67 -21.56
N VAL A 277 10.47 -17.47 -22.60
CA VAL A 277 11.28 -17.12 -23.76
C VAL A 277 10.32 -16.71 -24.89
N ILE A 278 10.44 -15.47 -25.35
CA ILE A 278 9.60 -14.96 -26.45
C ILE A 278 10.43 -14.76 -27.71
N SER A 279 9.80 -15.06 -28.84
CA SER A 279 10.42 -14.96 -30.17
C SER A 279 9.93 -13.68 -30.82
N SER A 280 10.67 -12.59 -30.63
CA SER A 280 10.13 -11.28 -31.00
C SER A 280 10.94 -10.65 -32.14
N PRO A 281 10.28 -10.05 -33.15
CA PRO A 281 10.93 -9.53 -34.35
C PRO A 281 11.86 -8.34 -34.05
N GLN A 282 12.70 -7.96 -35.02
CA GLN A 282 13.56 -6.78 -34.86
C GLN A 282 12.73 -5.52 -34.53
N GLY A 283 13.28 -4.64 -33.70
CA GLY A 283 12.69 -3.32 -33.43
C GLY A 283 11.81 -3.20 -32.18
N ILE A 284 11.77 -4.21 -31.31
CA ILE A 284 11.12 -4.10 -30.00
C ILE A 284 11.83 -3.02 -29.18
N ALA A 285 11.04 -2.14 -28.58
CA ALA A 285 11.51 -1.10 -27.69
C ALA A 285 11.10 -1.35 -26.24
N ARG A 286 10.04 -2.14 -26.02
CA ARG A 286 9.50 -2.40 -24.68
C ARG A 286 8.77 -3.73 -24.61
N ILE A 287 8.82 -4.37 -23.45
CA ILE A 287 7.97 -5.50 -23.09
C ILE A 287 7.15 -5.09 -21.85
N SER A 288 5.84 -5.30 -21.89
CA SER A 288 4.94 -4.99 -20.78
C SER A 288 4.22 -6.26 -20.31
N ALA A 289 4.14 -6.47 -18.99
CA ALA A 289 3.23 -7.42 -18.39
C ALA A 289 1.88 -6.72 -18.15
N ARG A 290 0.80 -7.21 -18.76
CA ARG A 290 -0.53 -6.60 -18.70
C ARG A 290 -1.54 -7.53 -18.06
N LEU A 291 -2.37 -6.97 -17.19
CA LEU A 291 -3.44 -7.66 -16.50
C LEU A 291 -4.77 -7.36 -17.18
N ARG A 292 -5.52 -8.41 -17.49
CA ARG A 292 -6.90 -8.32 -17.98
C ARG A 292 -7.86 -8.91 -16.97
N SER A 293 -9.07 -8.38 -16.89
CA SER A 293 -10.17 -8.97 -16.16
C SER A 293 -10.68 -10.24 -16.86
N THR A 294 -11.58 -10.96 -16.18
CA THR A 294 -12.20 -12.20 -16.69
C THR A 294 -13.07 -12.00 -17.94
N ASP A 295 -13.51 -10.78 -18.22
CA ASP A 295 -14.22 -10.41 -19.46
C ASP A 295 -13.27 -9.90 -20.57
N GLY A 296 -11.96 -9.91 -20.33
CA GLY A 296 -10.92 -9.54 -21.29
C GLY A 296 -10.58 -8.04 -21.33
N GLN A 297 -11.23 -7.19 -20.51
CA GLN A 297 -10.88 -5.78 -20.43
C GLN A 297 -9.48 -5.59 -19.84
N LEU A 298 -8.74 -4.62 -20.34
CA LEU A 298 -7.42 -4.28 -19.81
C LEU A 298 -7.58 -3.55 -18.47
N LEU A 299 -7.14 -4.17 -17.38
CA LEU A 299 -7.09 -3.53 -16.06
C LEU A 299 -5.87 -2.62 -15.93
N GLY A 300 -4.75 -3.00 -16.55
CA GLY A 300 -3.57 -2.14 -16.64
C GLY A 300 -2.27 -2.88 -16.93
N THR A 301 -1.17 -2.14 -16.90
CA THR A 301 0.19 -2.68 -16.95
C THR A 301 0.66 -2.95 -15.53
N VAL A 302 1.01 -4.21 -15.25
CA VAL A 302 1.59 -4.63 -13.97
C VAL A 302 3.01 -4.12 -13.86
N ASP A 303 3.83 -4.32 -14.89
CA ASP A 303 5.21 -3.84 -14.94
C ASP A 303 5.68 -3.78 -16.40
N GLU A 304 6.76 -3.07 -16.67
CA GLU A 304 7.33 -2.97 -18.00
C GLU A 304 8.84 -2.76 -17.98
N VAL A 305 9.49 -3.20 -19.05
CA VAL A 305 10.93 -3.01 -19.26
C VAL A 305 11.17 -2.42 -20.63
N SER A 306 11.85 -1.28 -20.64
CA SER A 306 12.37 -0.66 -21.86
C SER A 306 13.64 -1.38 -22.28
N LEU A 307 13.72 -1.75 -23.55
CA LEU A 307 14.86 -2.41 -24.13
C LEU A 307 15.74 -1.34 -24.77
N LEU A 308 16.97 -1.22 -24.29
CA LEU A 308 17.97 -0.38 -24.93
C LEU A 308 18.22 -0.95 -26.33
N SER A 309 18.10 -0.09 -27.34
CA SER A 309 18.38 -0.42 -28.74
C SER A 309 19.87 -0.48 -29.02
#